data_AF-A0A1N7NRD1-F1
#
_entry.id   AF-A0A1N7NRD1-F1
#
_cell.length_a   1.000
_cell.length_b   1.000
_cell.length_c   1.000
_cell.angle_alpha   90.00
_cell.angle_beta   90.00
_cell.angle_gamma   90.00
#
_symmetry.space_group_name_H-M   'P 1'
#
loop_
_entity.id
_entity.type
_entity.pdbx_description
1 polymer ?
#
loop_
_entity_poly.entity_id
_entity_poly.type
_entity_poly.pdbx_seq_one_letter_code
_entity_poly.pdbx_strand_id
1 'polypeptide(L)'
;MTDYIGRFAPSPTGPLHFGSLLAALASYLDARHCHGQWLVRIEDLDPPREDPTASAEILRILDAYGLHWDGDIVYQSERGELYQAALDKLRYQGDAFPCACSRKQLGGELHQGVCPPPADHDFAWRFLCPGGATSLHDGLQPDHRYDLADEIGDFVIRRRDGFWSYQLAVVVDDAAQEITHVVRGIDLIDSTVRQYLLQQALSLSIPHYSHIPVAVEQNGQKLSKQNLALPLADAHIGETLWQALHWLRQSPPQTLFGAPADELLNWAVSHWNPAPLKGEQSMPAPGPFQRT
;
A
#
# COMPACT_ATOMS: atom_id res chain seq x y z
N MET A 1 17.50 -0.18 -20.32
CA MET A 1 16.52 0.31 -19.33
C MET A 1 16.50 -0.72 -18.22
N THR A 2 16.46 -0.30 -16.96
CA THR A 2 16.39 -1.24 -15.84
C THR A 2 14.95 -1.76 -15.70
N ASP A 3 14.78 -3.02 -15.31
CA ASP A 3 13.48 -3.68 -15.17
C ASP A 3 12.76 -3.32 -13.83
N TYR A 4 13.14 -2.19 -13.21
CA TYR A 4 12.55 -1.75 -11.95
C TYR A 4 11.29 -0.91 -12.25
N ILE A 5 10.15 -1.37 -11.76
CA ILE A 5 8.89 -0.62 -11.77
C ILE A 5 8.33 -0.63 -10.34
N GLY A 6 8.33 0.55 -9.72
CA GLY A 6 7.73 0.80 -8.40
C GLY A 6 6.47 1.64 -8.51
N ARG A 7 5.72 1.77 -7.41
CA ARG A 7 4.54 2.63 -7.37
C ARG A 7 4.21 3.22 -6.01
N PHE A 8 3.57 4.37 -6.03
CA PHE A 8 2.81 4.89 -4.90
C PHE A 8 1.30 4.76 -5.16
N ALA A 9 0.59 4.10 -4.26
CA ALA A 9 -0.82 3.77 -4.43
C ALA A 9 -1.68 4.29 -3.26
N PRO A 10 -2.02 5.60 -3.23
CA PRO A 10 -2.81 6.17 -2.16
C PRO A 10 -4.32 5.96 -2.35
N SER A 11 -5.03 5.64 -1.28
CA SER A 11 -6.50 5.71 -1.25
C SER A 11 -6.96 7.17 -1.06
N PRO A 12 -7.89 7.71 -1.87
CA PRO A 12 -8.31 9.11 -1.80
C PRO A 12 -9.36 9.32 -0.71
N THR A 13 -9.06 8.85 0.49
CA THR A 13 -9.93 9.04 1.66
C THR A 13 -9.67 10.37 2.34
N GLY A 14 -8.71 11.18 1.87
CA GLY A 14 -8.39 12.56 2.27
C GLY A 14 -6.99 13.00 1.80
N PRO A 15 -6.50 14.17 2.24
CA PRO A 15 -5.23 14.71 1.80
C PRO A 15 -4.04 13.86 2.30
N LEU A 16 -2.91 13.97 1.60
CA LEU A 16 -1.65 13.40 2.08
C LEU A 16 -1.25 14.02 3.42
N HIS A 17 -0.65 13.21 4.27
CA HIS A 17 -0.02 13.61 5.52
C HIS A 17 1.44 13.13 5.55
N PHE A 18 2.18 13.44 6.62
CA PHE A 18 3.60 13.06 6.73
C PHE A 18 3.84 11.55 6.54
N GLY A 19 3.03 10.70 7.17
CA GLY A 19 3.09 9.24 6.97
C GLY A 19 2.96 8.78 5.50
N SER A 20 2.05 9.36 4.72
CA SER A 20 1.91 9.02 3.29
C SER A 20 3.03 9.63 2.44
N LEU A 21 3.57 10.80 2.83
CA LEU A 21 4.78 11.35 2.21
C LEU A 21 5.96 10.40 2.34
N LEU A 22 6.15 9.78 3.51
CA LEU A 22 7.24 8.82 3.72
C LEU A 22 7.15 7.63 2.77
N ALA A 23 5.95 7.08 2.57
CA ALA A 23 5.72 5.99 1.61
C ALA A 23 5.94 6.44 0.15
N ALA A 24 5.45 7.61 -0.23
CA ALA A 24 5.66 8.18 -1.57
C ALA A 24 7.15 8.44 -1.83
N LEU A 25 7.84 9.10 -0.89
CA LEU A 25 9.24 9.45 -1.00
C LEU A 25 10.13 8.20 -1.03
N ALA A 26 9.95 7.24 -0.11
CA ALA A 26 10.76 6.03 -0.10
C ALA A 26 10.60 5.20 -1.38
N SER A 27 9.37 5.02 -1.86
CA SER A 27 9.13 4.29 -3.13
C SER A 27 9.66 5.05 -4.34
N TYR A 28 9.59 6.38 -4.36
CA TYR A 28 10.16 7.21 -5.40
C TYR A 28 11.68 7.11 -5.44
N LEU A 29 12.34 7.27 -4.29
CA LEU A 29 13.80 7.21 -4.19
C LEU A 29 14.33 5.83 -4.58
N ASP A 30 13.67 4.75 -4.14
CA ASP A 30 14.06 3.38 -4.48
C ASP A 30 14.00 3.13 -6.00
N ALA A 31 12.91 3.56 -6.64
CA ALA A 31 12.74 3.47 -8.09
C ALA A 31 13.78 4.29 -8.86
N ARG A 32 13.95 5.57 -8.49
CA ARG A 32 14.86 6.49 -9.19
C ARG A 32 16.32 6.12 -8.99
N HIS A 33 16.69 5.63 -7.79
CA HIS A 33 18.02 5.12 -7.50
C HIS A 33 18.38 3.92 -8.40
N CYS A 34 17.40 3.06 -8.68
CA CYS A 34 17.53 1.93 -9.60
C CYS A 34 17.33 2.31 -11.08
N HIS A 35 17.27 3.61 -11.41
CA HIS A 35 16.97 4.12 -12.76
C HIS A 35 15.68 3.59 -13.38
N GLY A 36 14.73 3.18 -12.54
CA GLY A 36 13.46 2.57 -12.91
C GLY A 36 12.31 3.55 -13.02
N GLN A 37 11.12 3.00 -13.25
CA GLN A 37 9.86 3.74 -13.30
C GLN A 37 9.20 3.82 -11.92
N TRP A 38 8.54 4.93 -11.65
CA TRP A 38 7.72 5.15 -10.47
C TRP A 38 6.33 5.61 -10.89
N LEU A 39 5.36 4.73 -10.72
CA LEU A 39 3.97 4.95 -11.14
C LEU A 39 3.13 5.47 -9.97
N VAL A 40 2.00 6.10 -10.28
CA VAL A 40 0.98 6.46 -9.29
C VAL A 40 -0.35 5.83 -9.68
N ARG A 41 -1.02 5.23 -8.69
CA ARG A 41 -2.36 4.62 -8.83
C ARG A 41 -3.27 5.09 -7.70
N ILE A 42 -4.41 5.67 -8.04
CA ILE A 42 -5.42 6.08 -7.05
C ILE A 42 -6.28 4.86 -6.68
N GLU A 43 -6.31 4.53 -5.39
CA GLU A 43 -7.06 3.38 -4.86
C GLU A 43 -8.48 3.77 -4.39
N ASP A 44 -9.31 4.23 -5.33
CA ASP A 44 -10.71 4.63 -5.20
C ASP A 44 -11.69 3.44 -5.32
N LEU A 45 -11.56 2.49 -4.40
CA LEU A 45 -12.37 1.27 -4.36
C LEU A 45 -13.58 1.31 -3.41
N ASP A 46 -13.73 2.37 -2.62
CA ASP A 46 -14.77 2.48 -1.59
C ASP A 46 -15.41 3.87 -1.62
N PRO A 47 -16.24 4.17 -2.65
CA PRO A 47 -16.84 5.49 -2.87
C PRO A 47 -17.48 6.14 -1.64
N PRO A 48 -18.17 5.39 -0.74
CA PRO A 48 -18.70 5.98 0.48
C PRO A 48 -17.66 6.59 1.45
N ARG A 49 -16.38 6.21 1.34
CA ARG A 49 -15.27 6.69 2.18
C ARG A 49 -14.34 7.67 1.48
N GLU A 50 -14.55 7.87 0.18
CA GLU A 50 -13.71 8.73 -0.64
C GLU A 50 -14.06 10.19 -0.40
N ASP A 51 -13.03 11.03 -0.49
CA ASP A 51 -13.17 12.48 -0.54
C ASP A 51 -13.07 12.88 -2.01
N PRO A 52 -14.13 13.46 -2.61
CA PRO A 52 -14.16 13.81 -4.03
C PRO A 52 -13.03 14.74 -4.48
N THR A 53 -12.40 15.46 -3.55
CA THR A 53 -11.30 16.38 -3.84
C THR A 53 -9.93 15.76 -3.60
N ALA A 54 -9.84 14.65 -2.87
CA ALA A 54 -8.57 14.10 -2.41
C ALA A 54 -7.70 13.59 -3.55
N SER A 55 -8.25 12.93 -4.57
CA SER A 55 -7.45 12.42 -5.69
C SER A 55 -6.69 13.56 -6.39
N ALA A 56 -7.38 14.66 -6.71
CA ALA A 56 -6.77 15.82 -7.35
C ALA A 56 -5.73 16.48 -6.43
N GLU A 57 -6.03 16.62 -5.14
CA GLU A 57 -5.14 17.24 -4.16
C GLU A 57 -3.88 16.40 -3.91
N ILE A 58 -4.02 15.07 -3.83
CA ILE A 58 -2.89 14.13 -3.72
C ILE A 58 -1.93 14.34 -4.88
N LEU A 59 -2.43 14.33 -6.12
CA LEU A 59 -1.61 14.49 -7.32
C LEU A 59 -0.93 15.86 -7.37
N ARG A 60 -1.67 16.92 -7.01
CA ARG A 60 -1.16 18.29 -6.93
C ARG A 60 -0.03 18.42 -5.90
N ILE A 61 -0.18 17.81 -4.72
CA ILE A 61 0.85 17.79 -3.67
C ILE A 61 2.08 17.00 -4.13
N LEU A 62 1.91 15.83 -4.75
CA LEU A 62 3.05 15.06 -5.27
C LEU A 62 3.86 15.88 -6.28
N ASP A 63 3.18 16.57 -7.20
CA ASP A 63 3.81 17.45 -8.19
C ASP A 63 4.54 18.63 -7.53
N ALA A 64 3.91 19.31 -6.56
CA ALA A 64 4.52 20.41 -5.82
C ALA A 64 5.77 19.97 -5.03
N TYR A 65 5.78 18.73 -4.53
CA TYR A 65 6.93 18.13 -3.83
C TYR A 65 8.01 17.58 -4.79
N GLY A 66 7.84 17.71 -6.11
CA GLY A 66 8.80 17.23 -7.12
C GLY A 66 8.79 15.71 -7.33
N LEU A 67 7.79 15.00 -6.78
CA LEU A 67 7.62 13.56 -6.91
C LEU A 67 6.85 13.24 -8.19
N HIS A 68 7.49 13.46 -9.34
CA HIS A 68 6.86 13.25 -10.64
C HIS A 68 6.82 11.76 -11.01
N TRP A 69 5.64 11.28 -11.36
CA TRP A 69 5.39 9.90 -11.78
C TRP A 69 5.59 9.68 -13.28
N ASP A 70 5.84 8.43 -13.65
CA ASP A 70 5.91 8.00 -15.04
C ASP A 70 4.56 7.46 -15.50
N GLY A 71 4.26 7.67 -16.79
CA GLY A 71 3.03 7.18 -17.42
C GLY A 71 1.76 7.86 -16.93
N ASP A 72 0.63 7.27 -17.30
CA ASP A 72 -0.69 7.77 -16.94
C ASP A 72 -1.10 7.35 -15.52
N ILE A 73 -1.90 8.18 -14.87
CA ILE A 73 -2.53 7.81 -13.59
C ILE A 73 -3.55 6.71 -13.82
N VAL A 74 -3.49 5.68 -12.99
CA VAL A 74 -4.48 4.61 -12.96
C VAL A 74 -5.47 4.85 -11.83
N TYR A 75 -6.77 4.75 -12.11
CA TYR A 75 -7.85 4.79 -11.12
C TYR A 75 -8.44 3.39 -10.98
N GLN A 76 -8.59 2.88 -9.75
CA GLN A 76 -9.13 1.54 -9.50
C GLN A 76 -10.64 1.46 -9.74
N SER A 77 -11.36 2.58 -9.58
CA SER A 77 -12.79 2.70 -9.91
C SER A 77 -13.11 2.33 -11.36
N GLU A 78 -12.15 2.49 -12.28
CA GLU A 78 -12.30 2.21 -13.71
C GLU A 78 -11.91 0.77 -14.12
N ARG A 79 -11.50 -0.07 -13.17
CA ARG A 79 -10.84 -1.37 -13.46
C ARG A 79 -11.64 -2.60 -13.08
N GLY A 80 -12.93 -2.41 -12.83
CA GLY A 80 -13.86 -3.46 -12.42
C GLY A 80 -13.84 -4.71 -13.33
N GLU A 81 -13.65 -4.54 -14.63
CA GLU A 81 -13.58 -5.66 -15.58
C GLU A 81 -12.37 -6.57 -15.33
N LEU A 82 -11.21 -6.01 -14.99
CA LEU A 82 -10.01 -6.80 -14.67
C LEU A 82 -10.19 -7.60 -13.39
N TYR A 83 -10.79 -6.98 -12.37
CA TYR A 83 -11.08 -7.64 -11.10
C TYR A 83 -12.12 -8.75 -11.26
N GLN A 84 -13.13 -8.51 -12.10
CA GLN A 84 -14.13 -9.51 -12.45
C GLN A 84 -13.50 -10.70 -13.18
N ALA A 85 -12.63 -10.47 -14.15
CA ALA A 85 -11.92 -11.54 -14.85
C ALA A 85 -11.04 -12.37 -13.89
N ALA A 86 -10.36 -11.73 -12.94
CA ALA A 86 -9.59 -12.42 -11.92
C ALA A 86 -10.48 -13.27 -10.99
N LEU A 87 -11.60 -12.72 -10.53
CA LEU A 87 -12.58 -13.48 -9.75
C LEU A 87 -13.13 -14.69 -10.54
N ASP A 88 -13.45 -14.52 -11.82
CA ASP A 88 -13.98 -15.60 -12.64
C ASP A 88 -12.97 -16.74 -12.85
N LYS A 89 -11.67 -16.39 -12.96
CA LYS A 89 -10.58 -17.38 -12.99
C LYS A 89 -10.52 -18.18 -11.68
N LEU A 90 -10.52 -17.50 -10.53
CA LEU A 90 -10.49 -18.16 -9.21
C LEU A 90 -11.72 -19.06 -9.01
N ARG A 91 -12.90 -18.60 -9.44
CA ARG A 91 -14.15 -19.37 -9.39
C ARG A 91 -14.05 -20.65 -10.23
N TYR A 92 -13.51 -20.56 -11.44
CA TYR A 92 -13.35 -21.70 -12.33
C TYR A 92 -12.36 -22.74 -11.75
N GLN A 93 -11.31 -22.28 -11.06
CA GLN A 93 -10.32 -23.14 -10.40
C GLN A 93 -10.84 -23.77 -9.09
N GLY A 94 -11.92 -23.24 -8.51
CA GLY A 94 -12.44 -23.67 -7.21
C GLY A 94 -11.80 -22.95 -6.01
N ASP A 95 -11.00 -21.91 -6.28
CA ASP A 95 -10.28 -21.13 -5.26
C ASP A 95 -11.12 -19.96 -4.70
N ALA A 96 -12.34 -19.77 -5.21
CA ALA A 96 -13.27 -18.77 -4.70
C ALA A 96 -14.69 -19.31 -4.53
N PHE A 97 -15.34 -18.93 -3.43
CA PHE A 97 -16.69 -19.38 -3.09
C PHE A 97 -17.58 -18.25 -2.55
N PRO A 98 -18.91 -18.34 -2.74
CA PRO A 98 -19.86 -17.38 -2.19
C PRO A 98 -20.07 -17.63 -0.68
N CYS A 99 -20.15 -16.56 0.10
CA CYS A 99 -20.31 -16.61 1.55
C CYS A 99 -21.37 -15.62 2.03
N ALA A 100 -22.40 -16.13 2.71
CA ALA A 100 -23.44 -15.34 3.35
C ALA A 100 -23.21 -15.12 4.86
N CYS A 101 -22.08 -15.57 5.43
CA CYS A 101 -21.80 -15.37 6.85
C CYS A 101 -21.62 -13.89 7.19
N SER A 102 -22.39 -13.43 8.17
CA SER A 102 -22.24 -12.11 8.79
C SER A 102 -21.08 -12.08 9.78
N ARG A 103 -20.53 -10.89 10.05
CA ARG A 103 -19.51 -10.71 11.11
C ARG A 103 -19.96 -11.24 12.47
N LYS A 104 -21.26 -11.10 12.78
CA LYS A 104 -21.84 -11.61 14.03
C LYS A 104 -21.79 -13.14 14.12
N GLN A 105 -22.02 -13.84 13.01
CA GLN A 105 -21.94 -15.31 12.96
C GLN A 105 -20.52 -15.82 13.11
N LEU A 106 -19.54 -15.09 12.60
CA LEU A 106 -18.13 -15.46 12.71
C LEU A 106 -17.53 -15.15 14.09
N GLY A 107 -18.19 -14.35 14.93
CA GLY A 107 -17.71 -14.07 16.29
C GLY A 107 -16.34 -13.37 16.37
N GLY A 108 -15.84 -12.85 15.25
CA GLY A 108 -14.46 -12.30 15.14
C GLY A 108 -13.41 -13.34 14.77
N GLU A 109 -13.79 -14.60 14.59
CA GLU A 109 -12.91 -15.68 14.15
C GLU A 109 -12.62 -15.58 12.64
N LEU A 110 -11.50 -16.20 12.25
CA LEU A 110 -11.17 -16.40 10.84
C LEU A 110 -12.23 -17.30 10.19
N HIS A 111 -12.59 -16.96 8.96
CA HIS A 111 -13.47 -17.82 8.18
C HIS A 111 -12.69 -19.06 7.70
N GLN A 112 -13.29 -20.24 7.80
CA GLN A 112 -12.68 -21.51 7.42
C GLN A 112 -13.64 -22.37 6.59
N GLY A 113 -13.19 -22.76 5.41
CA GLY A 113 -13.89 -23.66 4.52
C GLY A 113 -15.05 -23.03 3.75
N VAL A 114 -15.59 -23.81 2.82
CA VAL A 114 -16.65 -23.37 1.91
C VAL A 114 -18.00 -23.31 2.61
N CYS A 115 -18.71 -22.18 2.49
CA CYS A 115 -20.09 -22.05 2.95
C CYS A 115 -21.08 -22.82 2.05
N PRO A 116 -22.24 -23.23 2.59
CA PRO A 116 -23.37 -23.61 1.76
C PRO A 116 -23.72 -22.49 0.77
N PRO A 117 -24.05 -22.81 -0.50
CA PRO A 117 -24.38 -21.81 -1.49
C PRO A 117 -25.61 -21.01 -1.03
N PRO A 118 -25.56 -19.67 -1.09
CA PRO A 118 -26.69 -18.83 -0.72
C PRO A 118 -27.85 -19.00 -1.71
N ALA A 119 -29.07 -18.84 -1.23
CA ALA A 119 -30.28 -18.96 -2.04
C ALA A 119 -30.54 -17.72 -2.92
N ASP A 120 -29.90 -16.60 -2.61
CA ASP A 120 -30.05 -15.30 -3.25
C ASP A 120 -28.69 -14.73 -3.69
N HIS A 121 -28.70 -13.48 -4.15
CA HIS A 121 -27.50 -12.73 -4.51
C HIS A 121 -26.89 -11.94 -3.34
N ASP A 122 -27.30 -12.19 -2.09
CA ASP A 122 -26.83 -11.44 -0.90
C ASP A 122 -25.59 -12.07 -0.25
N PHE A 123 -24.48 -12.10 -0.98
CA PHE A 123 -23.26 -12.75 -0.52
C PHE A 123 -21.98 -12.02 -0.93
N ALA A 124 -20.90 -12.28 -0.18
CA ALA A 124 -19.55 -11.90 -0.55
C ALA A 124 -18.87 -13.06 -1.30
N TRP A 125 -17.90 -12.76 -2.15
CA TRP A 125 -16.94 -13.77 -2.63
C TRP A 125 -15.73 -13.80 -1.71
N ARG A 126 -15.35 -15.01 -1.28
CA ARG A 126 -14.13 -15.26 -0.52
C ARG A 126 -13.14 -16.06 -1.34
N PHE A 127 -11.86 -15.77 -1.12
CA PHE A 127 -10.77 -16.65 -1.52
C PHE A 127 -10.67 -17.80 -0.52
N LEU A 128 -10.59 -19.03 -1.03
CA LEU A 128 -10.37 -20.23 -0.24
C LEU A 128 -8.86 -20.35 0.03
N CYS A 129 -8.47 -20.09 1.27
CA CYS A 129 -7.07 -20.13 1.66
C CYS A 129 -6.56 -21.58 1.61
N PRO A 130 -5.42 -21.86 0.95
CA PRO A 130 -4.84 -23.19 1.01
C PRO A 130 -4.37 -23.48 2.45
N GLY A 131 -4.45 -24.74 2.87
CA GLY A 131 -3.89 -25.16 4.15
C GLY A 131 -2.35 -25.17 4.15
N GLY A 132 -1.76 -25.28 5.34
CA GLY A 132 -0.32 -25.38 5.53
C GLY A 132 0.33 -24.06 5.93
N ALA A 133 1.62 -23.93 5.67
CA ALA A 133 2.40 -22.76 6.07
C ALA A 133 3.14 -22.16 4.86
N THR A 134 3.36 -20.84 4.92
CA THR A 134 4.18 -20.13 3.94
C THR A 134 5.15 -19.18 4.62
N SER A 135 6.21 -18.80 3.93
CA SER A 135 7.18 -17.80 4.40
C SER A 135 7.30 -16.70 3.37
N LEU A 136 7.32 -15.46 3.85
CA LEU A 136 7.55 -14.27 3.04
C LEU A 136 8.86 -13.60 3.43
N HIS A 137 9.58 -13.17 2.41
CA HIS A 137 10.78 -12.37 2.53
C HIS A 137 10.44 -10.89 2.34
N ASP A 138 11.00 -10.04 3.18
CA ASP A 138 10.92 -8.58 3.05
C ASP A 138 12.33 -7.98 2.99
N GLY A 139 12.50 -6.94 2.16
CA GLY A 139 13.78 -6.26 2.02
C GLY A 139 14.24 -5.50 3.27
N LEU A 140 13.31 -5.11 4.15
CA LEU A 140 13.57 -4.30 5.35
C LEU A 140 13.12 -4.97 6.64
N GLN A 141 12.10 -5.81 6.60
CA GLN A 141 11.58 -6.50 7.78
C GLN A 141 12.12 -7.93 7.87
N PRO A 142 12.09 -8.57 9.06
CA PRO A 142 12.43 -9.98 9.20
C PRO A 142 11.55 -10.85 8.29
N ASP A 143 12.05 -12.04 7.92
CA ASP A 143 11.21 -13.02 7.25
C ASP A 143 10.06 -13.44 8.18
N HIS A 144 8.84 -13.47 7.64
CA HIS A 144 7.64 -13.88 8.37
C HIS A 144 7.16 -15.23 7.87
N ARG A 145 6.93 -16.17 8.80
CA ARG A 145 6.27 -17.44 8.53
C ARG A 145 4.85 -17.38 9.06
N TYR A 146 3.90 -17.80 8.22
CA TYR A 146 2.48 -17.81 8.53
C TYR A 146 1.93 -19.23 8.48
N ASP A 147 1.12 -19.60 9.47
CA ASP A 147 0.15 -20.68 9.36
C ASP A 147 -1.11 -20.15 8.66
N LEU A 148 -1.41 -20.69 7.48
CA LEU A 148 -2.44 -20.16 6.61
C LEU A 148 -3.85 -20.40 7.15
N ALA A 149 -4.06 -21.50 7.87
CA ALA A 149 -5.33 -21.78 8.50
C ALA A 149 -5.48 -20.89 9.74
N ASP A 150 -4.49 -20.88 10.63
CA ASP A 150 -4.66 -20.25 11.94
C ASP A 150 -4.50 -18.72 11.94
N GLU A 151 -3.79 -18.14 10.95
CA GLU A 151 -3.48 -16.71 10.93
C GLU A 151 -4.18 -15.95 9.79
N ILE A 152 -4.46 -16.62 8.67
CA ILE A 152 -4.94 -15.94 7.45
C ILE A 152 -6.43 -16.16 7.22
N GLY A 153 -6.84 -17.44 7.14
CA GLY A 153 -8.20 -17.88 6.84
C GLY A 153 -8.73 -17.42 5.48
N ASP A 154 -9.98 -17.78 5.18
CA ASP A 154 -10.64 -17.41 3.91
C ASP A 154 -11.07 -15.95 3.94
N PHE A 155 -10.46 -15.11 3.12
CA PHE A 155 -10.69 -13.67 3.14
C PHE A 155 -11.56 -13.19 1.97
N VAL A 156 -12.24 -12.07 2.18
CA VAL A 156 -13.14 -11.48 1.18
C VAL A 156 -12.35 -10.91 0.01
N ILE A 157 -12.74 -11.27 -1.22
CA ILE A 157 -12.21 -10.73 -2.48
C ILE A 157 -13.23 -9.87 -3.23
N ARG A 158 -14.53 -10.06 -2.98
CA ARG A 158 -15.60 -9.13 -3.37
C ARG A 158 -16.62 -9.04 -2.24
N ARG A 159 -16.91 -7.83 -1.78
CA ARG A 159 -17.84 -7.57 -0.69
C ARG A 159 -19.29 -7.81 -1.15
N ARG A 160 -20.17 -7.99 -0.18
CA ARG A 160 -21.62 -8.17 -0.39
C ARG A 160 -22.29 -6.94 -1.03
N ASP A 161 -21.80 -5.74 -0.72
CA ASP A 161 -22.24 -4.49 -1.33
C ASP A 161 -21.66 -4.24 -2.74
N GLY A 162 -20.96 -5.23 -3.30
CA GLY A 162 -20.47 -5.22 -4.68
C GLY A 162 -19.05 -4.67 -4.84
N PHE A 163 -18.51 -3.96 -3.84
CA PHE A 163 -17.16 -3.38 -3.91
C PHE A 163 -16.06 -4.46 -3.86
N TRP A 164 -14.98 -4.22 -4.60
CA TRP A 164 -13.82 -5.09 -4.63
C TRP A 164 -13.00 -4.96 -3.34
N SER A 165 -12.36 -6.05 -2.91
CA SER A 165 -11.45 -5.95 -1.79
C SER A 165 -10.11 -5.37 -2.24
N TYR A 166 -9.48 -4.61 -1.33
CA TYR A 166 -8.11 -4.13 -1.51
C TYR A 166 -7.13 -5.24 -1.93
N GLN A 167 -7.28 -6.43 -1.35
CA GLN A 167 -6.39 -7.55 -1.62
C GLN A 167 -6.44 -8.02 -3.07
N LEU A 168 -7.64 -8.14 -3.67
CA LEU A 168 -7.79 -8.56 -5.06
C LEU A 168 -7.37 -7.44 -6.03
N ALA A 169 -7.82 -6.22 -5.77
CA ALA A 169 -7.55 -5.12 -6.69
C ALA A 169 -6.06 -4.80 -6.80
N VAL A 170 -5.33 -4.75 -5.67
CA VAL A 170 -3.88 -4.49 -5.66
C VAL A 170 -3.11 -5.52 -6.47
N VAL A 171 -3.38 -6.81 -6.29
CA VAL A 171 -2.59 -7.84 -7.00
C VAL A 171 -2.86 -7.85 -8.50
N VAL A 172 -4.10 -7.58 -8.90
CA VAL A 172 -4.48 -7.50 -10.31
C VAL A 172 -3.86 -6.28 -10.97
N ASP A 173 -3.86 -5.12 -10.29
CA ASP A 173 -3.29 -3.90 -10.84
C ASP A 173 -1.78 -3.88 -10.81
N ASP A 174 -1.15 -4.37 -9.75
CA ASP A 174 0.31 -4.49 -9.69
C ASP A 174 0.80 -5.42 -10.81
N ALA A 175 0.09 -6.51 -11.12
CA ALA A 175 0.43 -7.37 -12.26
C ALA A 175 0.16 -6.68 -13.61
N ALA A 176 -0.97 -5.97 -13.76
CA ALA A 176 -1.31 -5.27 -15.00
C ALA A 176 -0.40 -4.08 -15.31
N GLN A 177 0.18 -3.46 -14.28
CA GLN A 177 1.19 -2.39 -14.39
C GLN A 177 2.63 -2.94 -14.34
N GLU A 178 2.80 -4.26 -14.33
CA GLU A 178 4.10 -4.93 -14.32
C GLU A 178 5.01 -4.49 -13.15
N ILE A 179 4.40 -4.15 -12.00
CA ILE A 179 5.12 -3.74 -10.80
C ILE A 179 6.08 -4.85 -10.37
N THR A 180 7.36 -4.49 -10.25
CA THR A 180 8.41 -5.41 -9.80
C THR A 180 8.82 -5.18 -8.35
N HIS A 181 8.58 -3.98 -7.81
CA HIS A 181 8.95 -3.61 -6.43
C HIS A 181 7.83 -2.83 -5.73
N VAL A 182 7.50 -3.26 -4.52
CA VAL A 182 6.50 -2.62 -3.66
C VAL A 182 7.19 -2.14 -2.39
N VAL A 183 7.46 -0.84 -2.35
CA VAL A 183 7.94 -0.13 -1.15
C VAL A 183 6.77 0.61 -0.52
N ARG A 184 6.36 0.23 0.69
CA ARG A 184 5.18 0.80 1.39
C ARG A 184 5.33 0.73 2.91
N GLY A 185 4.41 1.34 3.65
CA GLY A 185 4.42 1.30 5.12
C GLY A 185 4.15 -0.10 5.69
N ILE A 186 4.84 -0.45 6.78
CA ILE A 186 4.73 -1.75 7.46
C ILE A 186 3.33 -2.06 8.00
N ASP A 187 2.46 -1.07 8.14
CA ASP A 187 1.05 -1.31 8.47
C ASP A 187 0.30 -2.17 7.44
N LEU A 188 0.88 -2.35 6.24
CA LEU A 188 0.33 -3.22 5.20
C LEU A 188 1.02 -4.61 5.16
N ILE A 189 1.93 -4.92 6.07
CA ILE A 189 2.70 -6.18 6.04
C ILE A 189 1.79 -7.41 6.11
N ASP A 190 0.76 -7.38 6.96
CA ASP A 190 -0.22 -8.47 7.12
C ASP A 190 -1.14 -8.66 5.89
N SER A 191 -1.19 -7.67 4.99
CA SER A 191 -1.87 -7.82 3.70
C SER A 191 -1.01 -8.57 2.69
N THR A 192 0.31 -8.55 2.83
CA THR A 192 1.27 -9.13 1.87
C THR A 192 1.07 -10.63 1.68
N VAL A 193 0.81 -11.38 2.75
CA VAL A 193 0.52 -12.83 2.66
C VAL A 193 -0.78 -13.12 1.89
N ARG A 194 -1.83 -12.33 2.11
CA ARG A 194 -3.09 -12.48 1.35
C ARG A 194 -2.88 -12.16 -0.13
N GLN A 195 -2.10 -11.13 -0.42
CA GLN A 195 -1.74 -10.72 -1.78
C GLN A 195 -0.88 -11.79 -2.46
N TYR A 196 0.13 -12.32 -1.76
CA TYR A 196 0.97 -13.41 -2.25
C TYR A 196 0.15 -14.65 -2.62
N LEU A 197 -0.81 -15.07 -1.78
CA LEU A 197 -1.66 -16.21 -2.07
C LEU A 197 -2.53 -16.00 -3.31
N LEU A 198 -3.08 -14.79 -3.49
CA LEU A 198 -3.82 -14.44 -4.70
C LEU A 198 -2.92 -14.42 -5.94
N GLN A 199 -1.70 -13.88 -5.83
CA GLN A 199 -0.72 -13.87 -6.92
C GLN A 199 -0.39 -15.30 -7.36
N GLN A 200 -0.17 -16.22 -6.41
CA GLN A 200 0.05 -17.64 -6.68
C GLN A 200 -1.14 -18.29 -7.39
N ALA A 201 -2.35 -18.16 -6.84
CA ALA A 201 -3.56 -18.76 -7.40
C ALA A 201 -3.88 -18.25 -8.82
N LEU A 202 -3.68 -16.94 -9.04
CA LEU A 202 -3.87 -16.30 -10.34
C LEU A 202 -2.68 -16.49 -11.29
N SER A 203 -1.57 -17.08 -10.84
CA SER A 203 -0.31 -17.22 -11.59
C SER A 203 0.24 -15.87 -12.10
N LEU A 204 0.20 -14.86 -11.23
CA LEU A 204 0.71 -13.51 -11.48
C LEU A 204 2.16 -13.38 -10.98
N SER A 205 2.86 -12.34 -11.45
CA SER A 205 4.16 -11.95 -10.93
C SER A 205 4.07 -11.57 -9.45
N ILE A 206 5.12 -11.89 -8.69
CA ILE A 206 5.25 -11.54 -7.29
C ILE A 206 6.36 -10.49 -7.19
N PRO A 207 6.05 -9.25 -6.78
CA PRO A 207 7.04 -8.20 -6.65
C PRO A 207 7.93 -8.44 -5.42
N HIS A 208 9.07 -7.78 -5.40
CA HIS A 208 9.88 -7.65 -4.21
C HIS A 208 9.20 -6.66 -3.24
N TYR A 209 8.98 -7.08 -1.99
CA TYR A 209 8.38 -6.24 -0.96
C TYR A 209 9.46 -5.66 -0.04
N SER A 210 9.30 -4.38 0.30
CA SER A 210 10.08 -3.71 1.34
C SER A 210 9.15 -2.83 2.16
N HIS A 211 9.00 -3.14 3.44
CA HIS A 211 8.11 -2.39 4.32
C HIS A 211 8.88 -1.38 5.18
N ILE A 212 8.66 -0.08 4.94
CA ILE A 212 9.25 1.01 5.74
C ILE A 212 8.50 1.18 7.08
N PRO A 213 9.16 1.68 8.13
CA PRO A 213 8.49 1.99 9.39
C PRO A 213 7.36 3.02 9.20
N VAL A 214 6.43 3.02 10.16
CA VAL A 214 5.37 4.04 10.22
C VAL A 214 5.70 5.15 11.22
N ALA A 215 5.36 6.38 10.87
CA ALA A 215 5.43 7.51 11.79
C ALA A 215 4.30 7.41 12.83
N VAL A 216 4.66 7.52 14.11
CA VAL A 216 3.72 7.44 15.25
C VAL A 216 3.76 8.72 16.08
N GLU A 217 2.64 9.01 16.73
CA GLU A 217 2.49 10.05 17.75
C GLU A 217 3.20 9.66 19.05
N GLN A 218 3.32 10.60 19.99
CA GLN A 218 3.93 10.34 21.31
C GLN A 218 3.21 9.24 22.10
N ASN A 219 1.90 9.07 21.89
CA ASN A 219 1.10 8.02 22.50
C ASN A 219 1.21 6.65 21.78
N GLY A 220 2.08 6.54 20.77
CA GLY A 220 2.30 5.33 19.96
C GLY A 220 1.26 5.11 18.86
N GLN A 221 0.25 5.97 18.73
CA GLN A 221 -0.73 5.85 17.64
C GLN A 221 -0.10 6.22 16.30
N LYS A 222 -0.35 5.41 15.27
CA LYS A 222 0.05 5.71 13.89
C LYS A 222 -0.50 7.07 13.45
N LEU A 223 0.34 7.87 12.78
CA LEU A 223 -0.16 9.01 12.02
C LEU A 223 -1.08 8.52 10.90
N SER A 224 -2.34 8.93 10.97
CA SER A 224 -3.35 8.62 9.96
C SER A 224 -4.39 9.74 9.91
N LYS A 225 -5.14 9.80 8.81
CA LYS A 225 -6.29 10.71 8.70
C LYS A 225 -7.29 10.54 9.85
N GLN A 226 -7.58 9.29 10.23
CA GLN A 226 -8.51 8.98 11.33
C GLN A 226 -8.01 9.52 12.68
N ASN A 227 -6.69 9.69 12.82
CA ASN A 227 -6.05 10.23 14.01
C ASN A 227 -5.75 11.74 13.88
N LEU A 228 -6.40 12.45 12.95
CA LEU A 228 -6.28 13.89 12.74
C LEU A 228 -4.87 14.36 12.39
N ALA A 229 -4.10 13.54 11.64
CA ALA A 229 -2.81 13.97 11.11
C ALA A 229 -2.96 15.23 10.26
N LEU A 230 -2.02 16.17 10.42
CA LEU A 230 -2.01 17.42 9.66
C LEU A 230 -1.80 17.12 8.16
N PRO A 231 -2.62 17.72 7.27
CA PRO A 231 -2.37 17.68 5.83
C PRO A 231 -0.98 18.26 5.49
N LEU A 232 -0.36 17.71 4.45
CA LEU A 232 0.80 18.37 3.84
C LEU A 232 0.37 19.72 3.25
N ALA A 233 1.28 20.68 3.29
CA ALA A 233 1.05 22.02 2.77
C ALA A 233 2.03 22.31 1.64
N ASP A 234 1.66 23.22 0.73
CA ASP A 234 2.56 23.74 -0.30
C ASP A 234 3.57 24.77 0.25
N ALA A 235 3.64 24.93 1.56
CA ALA A 235 4.56 25.82 2.25
C ALA A 235 5.71 25.01 2.84
N HIS A 236 6.92 25.56 2.82
CA HIS A 236 8.12 24.94 3.42
C HIS A 236 8.40 23.51 2.89
N ILE A 237 8.15 23.27 1.60
CA ILE A 237 8.32 21.95 0.95
C ILE A 237 9.74 21.43 1.15
N GLY A 238 10.77 22.26 0.92
CA GLY A 238 12.17 21.89 1.11
C GLY A 238 12.50 21.47 2.55
N GLU A 239 11.97 22.19 3.54
CA GLU A 239 12.13 21.83 4.95
C GLU A 239 11.44 20.50 5.27
N THR A 240 10.23 20.31 4.74
CA THR A 240 9.45 19.07 4.94
C THR A 240 10.14 17.86 4.30
N LEU A 241 10.64 17.99 3.08
CA LEU A 241 11.41 16.94 2.40
C LEU A 241 12.71 16.63 3.15
N TRP A 242 13.44 17.64 3.59
CA TRP A 242 14.64 17.44 4.40
C TRP A 242 14.32 16.67 5.70
N GLN A 243 13.22 17.02 6.38
CA GLN A 243 12.75 16.30 7.58
C GLN A 243 12.33 14.86 7.27
N ALA A 244 11.65 14.62 6.14
CA ALA A 244 11.28 13.28 5.69
C ALA A 244 12.52 12.42 5.38
N LEU A 245 13.52 12.97 4.70
CA LEU A 245 14.80 12.30 4.42
C LEU A 245 15.58 11.99 5.70
N HIS A 246 15.62 12.94 6.64
CA HIS A 246 16.22 12.71 7.95
C HIS A 246 15.49 11.61 8.72
N TRP A 247 14.15 11.62 8.72
CA TRP A 247 13.31 10.59 9.34
C TRP A 247 13.54 9.21 8.71
N LEU A 248 13.66 9.15 7.38
CA LEU A 248 14.05 7.94 6.64
C LEU A 248 15.53 7.54 6.83
N ARG A 249 16.26 8.16 7.78
CA ARG A 249 17.66 7.88 8.11
C ARG A 249 18.65 8.13 6.98
N GLN A 250 18.31 8.98 6.00
CA GLN A 250 19.19 9.29 4.87
C GLN A 250 20.28 10.31 5.23
N SER A 251 20.13 11.05 6.33
CA SER A 251 21.11 12.04 6.82
C SER A 251 21.51 13.12 5.78
N PRO A 252 20.54 13.88 5.22
CA PRO A 252 20.84 14.98 4.30
C PRO A 252 21.72 16.06 4.95
N PRO A 253 22.69 16.66 4.22
CA PRO A 253 23.48 17.78 4.71
C PRO A 253 22.62 18.93 5.21
N GLN A 254 23.08 19.61 6.28
CA GLN A 254 22.39 20.79 6.82
C GLN A 254 22.29 21.93 5.80
N THR A 255 23.22 22.00 4.84
CA THR A 255 23.21 22.99 3.75
C THR A 255 22.02 22.85 2.81
N LEU A 256 21.38 21.66 2.77
CA LEU A 256 20.17 21.42 1.97
C LEU A 256 18.87 21.71 2.75
N PHE A 257 18.96 22.14 4.01
CA PHE A 257 17.76 22.46 4.78
C PHE A 257 17.04 23.66 4.16
N GLY A 258 15.79 23.45 3.71
CA GLY A 258 14.99 24.47 3.01
C GLY A 258 15.39 24.70 1.55
N ALA A 259 16.29 23.88 0.99
CA ALA A 259 16.63 23.93 -0.42
C ALA A 259 15.43 23.57 -1.32
N PRO A 260 15.44 23.97 -2.60
CA PRO A 260 14.44 23.54 -3.57
C PRO A 260 14.25 22.01 -3.62
N ALA A 261 13.02 21.58 -3.93
CA ALA A 261 12.66 20.16 -3.91
C ALA A 261 13.50 19.31 -4.88
N ASP A 262 13.79 19.84 -6.07
CA ASP A 262 14.63 19.18 -7.08
C ASP A 262 16.06 18.96 -6.59
N GLU A 263 16.67 19.94 -5.92
CA GLU A 263 18.02 19.80 -5.34
C GLU A 263 18.07 18.71 -4.26
N LEU A 264 17.09 18.71 -3.35
CA LEU A 264 16.95 17.69 -2.31
C LEU A 264 16.73 16.29 -2.87
N LEU A 265 15.81 16.16 -3.84
CA LEU A 265 15.50 14.87 -4.46
C LEU A 265 16.67 14.33 -5.29
N ASN A 266 17.39 15.19 -6.03
CA ASN A 266 18.58 14.77 -6.78
C ASN A 266 19.68 14.25 -5.84
N TRP A 267 19.91 14.95 -4.72
CA TRP A 267 20.81 14.47 -3.69
C TRP A 267 20.32 13.14 -3.10
N ALA A 268 19.05 13.05 -2.72
CA ALA A 268 18.47 11.87 -2.09
C ALA A 268 18.50 10.64 -2.98
N VAL A 269 18.19 10.77 -4.28
CA VAL A 269 18.26 9.67 -5.26
C VAL A 269 19.69 9.14 -5.36
N SER A 270 20.68 10.05 -5.39
CA SER A 270 22.10 9.67 -5.50
C SER A 270 22.65 8.99 -4.23
N HIS A 271 22.02 9.20 -3.07
CA HIS A 271 22.47 8.71 -1.77
C HIS A 271 21.49 7.74 -1.10
N TRP A 272 20.45 7.32 -1.83
CA TRP A 272 19.40 6.47 -1.27
C TRP A 272 19.99 5.17 -0.72
N ASN A 273 19.74 4.93 0.56
CA ASN A 273 20.15 3.72 1.25
C ASN A 273 19.08 3.36 2.29
N PRO A 274 18.23 2.34 2.03
CA PRO A 274 17.18 1.96 2.96
C PRO A 274 17.68 1.02 4.07
N ALA A 275 18.92 0.53 4.02
CA ALA A 275 19.46 -0.41 5.01
C ALA A 275 19.38 0.05 6.48
N PRO A 276 19.57 1.35 6.82
CA PRO A 276 19.39 1.84 8.19
C PRO A 276 17.95 1.72 8.73
N LEU A 277 16.96 1.44 7.88
CA LEU A 277 15.56 1.21 8.29
C LEU A 277 15.29 -0.27 8.63
N LYS A 278 16.27 -1.16 8.47
CA LYS A 278 16.07 -2.61 8.62
C LYS A 278 15.64 -2.97 10.06
N GLY A 279 14.50 -3.66 10.17
CA GLY A 279 13.90 -4.08 11.43
C GLY A 279 13.15 -2.97 12.18
N GLU A 280 13.18 -1.74 11.69
CA GLU A 280 12.41 -0.64 12.28
C GLU A 280 10.94 -0.76 11.87
N GLN A 281 10.05 -0.83 12.87
CA GLN A 281 8.61 -0.92 12.64
C GLN A 281 7.90 0.42 12.79
N SER A 282 8.36 1.25 13.72
CA SER A 282 7.79 2.58 13.93
C SER A 282 8.81 3.53 14.52
N MET A 283 8.70 4.81 14.18
CA MET A 283 9.50 5.88 14.77
C MET A 283 8.62 7.10 15.05
N PRO A 284 8.91 7.91 16.08
CA PRO A 284 8.15 9.12 16.36
C PRO A 284 8.11 10.05 15.15
N ALA A 285 6.95 10.65 14.87
CA ALA A 285 6.84 11.70 13.88
C ALA A 285 7.70 12.92 14.28
N PRO A 286 8.21 13.73 13.35
CA PRO A 286 8.90 14.97 13.71
C PRO A 286 7.95 15.96 14.41
N GLY A 287 8.48 16.80 15.29
CA GLY A 287 7.69 17.74 16.12
C GLY A 287 6.61 18.55 15.37
N PRO A 288 6.90 19.15 14.20
CA PRO A 288 5.89 19.88 13.42
C PRO A 288 4.70 19.03 12.93
N PHE A 289 4.84 17.70 12.92
CA PHE A 289 3.82 16.74 12.50
C PHE A 289 3.24 15.93 13.67
N GLN A 290 3.67 16.22 14.90
CA GLN A 290 3.06 15.68 16.12
C GLN A 290 1.93 16.59 16.58
N ARG A 291 0.92 16.00 17.21
CA ARG A 291 -0.08 16.78 17.95
C ARG A 291 0.53 17.36 19.22
N THR A 292 0.19 18.61 19.52
CA THR A 292 0.45 19.27 20.82
C THR A 292 -0.52 18.80 21.89
#